data_AF-A0A7J4PSA8-F1
#
_entry.id   AF-A0A7J4PSA8-F1
#
_cell.length_a   1.000
_cell.length_b   1.000
_cell.length_c   1.000
_cell.angle_alpha   90.00
_cell.angle_beta   90.00
_cell.angle_gamma   90.00
#
_symmetry.space_group_name_H-M   'P 1'
#
loop_
_entity.id
_entity.type
_entity.pdbx_description
1 polymer ?
#
loop_
_entity_poly.entity_id
_entity_poly.type
_entity_poly.pdbx_seq_one_letter_code
_entity_poly.pdbx_strand_id
1 'polypeptide(L)'
;MGKPVGKASEYAEQLIKLRSIERYLDIEDKMPDKQFPESQVLSQIDGILDNVGDDVIATAERIAEIENDIKIKQDQAKSLKPLAGLPIDLELLYGYESLAAFVGNVASPVEADVSKASYVNEVFTASSGGSNAVAVFVPVDKAGDVSAALAEHGFSEMSVPRGLTGSIAGAISTLESDAKRLESEKEPLQKKLKDVRAQNEDM
;
A
#
# COMPACT_ATOMS: atom_id res chain seq x y z
N MET A 1 29.55 5.69 45.88
CA MET A 1 29.84 5.07 44.57
C MET A 1 28.62 5.28 43.69
N GLY A 2 28.72 6.08 42.62
CA GLY A 2 27.55 6.39 41.78
C GLY A 2 27.79 7.57 40.86
N LYS A 3 28.36 7.30 39.67
CA LYS A 3 28.35 8.18 38.49
C LYS A 3 28.47 7.28 37.24
N PRO A 4 27.78 7.59 36.13
CA PRO A 4 26.38 8.01 36.04
C PRO A 4 25.61 7.12 35.05
N VAL A 5 24.32 6.87 35.34
CA VAL A 5 23.37 6.16 34.46
C VAL A 5 23.25 6.82 33.07
N GLY A 6 23.59 8.11 32.95
CA GLY A 6 23.51 8.87 31.70
C GLY A 6 24.40 8.34 30.56
N LYS A 7 25.69 8.08 30.81
CA LYS A 7 26.61 7.60 29.75
C LYS A 7 26.25 6.20 29.23
N ALA A 8 25.73 5.34 30.12
CA ALA A 8 25.27 4.00 29.72
C ALA A 8 24.03 4.07 28.82
N SER A 9 23.14 5.05 29.05
CA SER A 9 21.98 5.29 28.19
C SER A 9 22.39 5.78 26.81
N GLU A 10 23.33 6.74 26.74
CA GLU A 10 23.85 7.27 25.47
C GLU A 10 24.46 6.14 24.61
N TYR A 11 25.32 5.30 25.19
CA TYR A 11 25.88 4.16 24.46
C TYR A 11 24.82 3.14 24.01
N ALA A 12 23.78 2.91 24.80
CA ALA A 12 22.68 2.04 24.41
C ALA A 12 21.92 2.59 23.19
N GLU A 13 21.65 3.89 23.15
CA GLU A 13 21.01 4.56 22.01
C GLU A 13 21.88 4.48 20.75
N GLN A 14 23.18 4.75 20.87
CA GLN A 14 24.14 4.64 19.78
C GLN A 14 24.19 3.21 19.21
N LEU A 15 24.20 2.20 20.07
CA LEU A 15 24.17 0.79 19.67
C LEU A 15 22.88 0.41 18.95
N ILE A 16 21.73 0.93 19.38
CA ILE A 16 20.45 0.71 18.69
C ILE A 16 20.49 1.33 17.29
N LYS A 17 20.98 2.57 17.17
CA LYS A 17 21.15 3.22 15.85
C LYS A 17 22.08 2.44 14.95
N LEU A 18 23.24 2.01 15.45
CA LEU A 18 24.23 1.26 14.67
C LEU A 18 23.64 -0.06 14.15
N ARG A 19 22.91 -0.80 15.00
CA ARG A 19 22.20 -2.02 14.57
C ARG A 19 21.14 -1.78 13.50
N SER A 20 20.43 -0.65 13.58
CA SER A 20 19.49 -0.26 12.53
C SER A 20 20.21 0.00 11.20
N ILE A 21 21.34 0.71 11.24
CA ILE A 21 22.17 1.00 10.08
C ILE A 21 22.73 -0.30 9.47
N GLU A 22 23.31 -1.18 10.29
CA GLU A 22 23.79 -2.51 9.87
C GLU A 22 22.69 -3.30 9.16
N ARG A 23 21.49 -3.32 9.74
CA ARG A 23 20.33 -3.99 9.14
C ARG A 23 19.90 -3.36 7.81
N TYR A 24 19.89 -2.04 7.69
CA TYR A 24 19.51 -1.35 6.45
C TYR A 24 20.54 -1.52 5.34
N LEU A 25 21.81 -1.63 5.71
CA LEU A 25 22.91 -1.87 4.77
C LEU A 25 23.15 -3.37 4.50
N ASP A 26 22.44 -4.27 5.17
CA ASP A 26 22.60 -5.73 5.05
C ASP A 26 24.07 -6.16 5.29
N ILE A 27 24.68 -5.60 6.34
CA ILE A 27 26.04 -5.91 6.75
C ILE A 27 26.04 -7.18 7.59
N GLU A 28 26.89 -8.14 7.23
CA GLU A 28 27.07 -9.37 8.00
C GLU A 28 27.97 -9.14 9.22
N ASP A 29 27.56 -9.70 10.36
CA ASP A 29 28.37 -9.73 11.57
C ASP A 29 29.69 -10.46 11.31
N LYS A 30 30.80 -9.73 11.45
CA LYS A 30 32.16 -10.29 11.40
C LYS A 30 32.87 -10.03 12.71
N MET A 31 33.53 -11.07 13.23
CA MET A 31 34.46 -10.86 14.33
C MET A 31 35.58 -9.93 13.87
N PRO A 32 35.92 -8.89 14.64
CA PRO A 32 37.00 -8.00 14.27
C PRO A 32 38.34 -8.75 14.28
N ASP A 33 39.11 -8.61 13.20
CA ASP A 33 40.41 -9.26 13.04
C ASP A 33 41.52 -8.63 13.92
N LYS A 34 41.23 -7.48 14.54
CA LYS A 34 42.16 -6.71 15.37
C LYS A 34 41.45 -6.11 16.58
N GLN A 35 42.22 -5.91 17.65
CA GLN A 35 41.77 -5.18 18.84
C GLN A 35 42.03 -3.68 18.66
N PHE A 36 41.06 -2.86 19.06
CA PHE A 36 41.14 -1.41 19.03
C PHE A 36 41.03 -0.82 20.44
N PRO A 37 41.73 0.27 20.77
CA PRO A 37 41.51 1.02 22.00
C PRO A 37 40.07 1.52 22.10
N GLU A 38 39.49 1.52 23.31
CA GLU A 38 38.11 1.99 23.57
C GLU A 38 37.86 3.39 22.98
N SER A 39 38.79 4.33 23.18
CA SER A 39 38.66 5.69 22.66
C SER A 39 38.61 5.75 21.13
N GLN A 40 39.25 4.81 20.44
CA GLN A 40 39.22 4.72 18.99
C GLN A 40 37.87 4.19 18.50
N VAL A 41 37.34 3.15 19.16
CA VAL A 41 36.01 2.58 18.84
C VAL A 41 34.92 3.63 19.02
N LEU A 42 34.91 4.32 20.17
CA LEU A 42 33.90 5.36 20.45
C LEU A 42 33.96 6.50 19.44
N SER A 43 35.16 6.98 19.10
CA SER A 43 35.35 8.03 18.08
C SER A 43 34.86 7.60 16.68
N GLN A 44 35.07 6.33 16.31
CA GLN A 44 34.56 5.79 15.04
C GLN A 44 33.04 5.66 15.04
N ILE A 45 32.44 5.22 16.15
CA ILE A 45 30.97 5.16 16.29
C ILE A 45 30.35 6.54 16.12
N ASP A 46 30.88 7.54 16.85
CA ASP A 46 30.42 8.93 16.72
C ASP A 46 30.55 9.42 15.27
N GLY A 47 31.70 9.16 14.64
CA GLY A 47 31.93 9.51 13.24
C GLY A 47 30.94 8.85 12.25
N ILE A 48 30.62 7.57 12.42
CA ILE A 48 29.65 6.88 11.56
C ILE A 48 28.24 7.46 11.75
N LEU A 49 27.83 7.63 13.01
CA LEU A 49 26.51 8.13 13.36
C LEU A 49 26.30 9.56 12.87
N ASP A 50 27.30 10.44 13.02
CA ASP A 50 27.22 11.85 12.62
C ASP A 50 27.28 12.06 11.11
N ASN A 51 28.06 11.25 10.37
CA ASN A 51 28.31 11.49 8.94
C ASN A 51 27.39 10.69 8.01
N VAL A 52 26.96 9.50 8.41
CA VAL A 52 26.32 8.52 7.50
C VAL A 52 25.04 7.94 8.10
N GLY A 53 24.99 7.80 9.43
CA GLY A 53 23.92 7.08 10.11
C GLY A 53 22.52 7.64 9.87
N ASP A 54 22.32 8.93 10.12
CA ASP A 54 21.01 9.56 9.96
C ASP A 54 20.55 9.57 8.48
N ASP A 55 21.49 9.71 7.53
CA ASP A 55 21.18 9.68 6.10
C ASP A 55 20.78 8.28 5.59
N VAL A 56 21.43 7.23 6.11
CA VAL A 56 21.06 5.83 5.84
C VAL A 56 19.68 5.53 6.39
N ILE A 57 19.41 5.91 7.65
CA ILE A 57 18.11 5.69 8.29
C ILE A 57 17.01 6.40 7.49
N ALA A 58 17.17 7.69 7.18
CA ALA A 58 16.17 8.44 6.43
C ALA A 58 15.95 7.88 5.01
N THR A 59 17.02 7.45 4.34
CA THR A 59 16.93 6.83 3.00
C THR A 59 16.18 5.49 3.07
N ALA A 60 16.46 4.66 4.07
CA ALA A 60 15.80 3.36 4.25
C ALA A 60 14.31 3.51 4.65
N GLU A 61 13.99 4.44 5.54
CA GLU A 61 12.61 4.77 5.89
C GLU A 61 11.83 5.25 4.66
N ARG A 62 12.44 6.11 3.84
CA ARG A 62 11.83 6.58 2.59
C ARG A 62 11.58 5.44 1.60
N ILE A 63 12.50 4.50 1.47
CA ILE A 63 12.30 3.29 0.65
C ILE A 63 11.11 2.49 1.16
N ALA A 64 11.02 2.27 2.48
CA ALA A 64 9.92 1.50 3.08
C ALA A 64 8.55 2.18 2.86
N GLU A 65 8.48 3.51 2.98
CA GLU A 65 7.28 4.28 2.65
C GLU A 65 6.87 4.08 1.18
N ILE A 66 7.82 4.23 0.26
CA ILE A 66 7.58 4.06 -1.18
C ILE A 66 7.08 2.63 -1.48
N GLU A 67 7.69 1.61 -0.88
CA GLU A 67 7.27 0.22 -1.07
C GLU A 67 5.86 -0.05 -0.54
N ASN A 68 5.50 0.54 0.60
CA ASN A 68 4.15 0.46 1.12
C ASN A 68 3.14 1.14 0.19
N ASP A 69 3.46 2.34 -0.31
CA ASP A 69 2.59 3.08 -1.24
C ASP A 69 2.40 2.35 -2.56
N ILE A 70 3.47 1.76 -3.12
CA ILE A 70 3.39 0.90 -4.31
C ILE A 70 2.42 -0.25 -4.05
N LYS A 71 2.56 -0.95 -2.93
CA LYS A 71 1.70 -2.08 -2.57
C LYS A 71 0.24 -1.67 -2.45
N ILE A 72 -0.05 -0.56 -1.74
CA ILE A 72 -1.40 -0.03 -1.60
C ILE A 72 -2.01 0.25 -2.97
N LYS A 73 -1.30 0.96 -3.85
CA LYS A 73 -1.79 1.32 -5.19
C LYS A 73 -2.02 0.09 -6.06
N GLN A 74 -1.10 -0.87 -6.05
CA GLN A 74 -1.23 -2.12 -6.79
C GLN A 74 -2.43 -2.96 -6.29
N ASP A 75 -2.64 -3.02 -4.98
CA ASP A 75 -3.76 -3.77 -4.39
C ASP A 75 -5.11 -3.08 -4.68
N GLN A 76 -5.16 -1.74 -4.63
CA GLN A 76 -6.32 -0.97 -5.09
C GLN A 76 -6.61 -1.22 -6.58
N ALA A 77 -5.61 -1.15 -7.44
CA ALA A 77 -5.77 -1.42 -8.87
C ALA A 77 -6.30 -2.84 -9.12
N LYS A 78 -5.73 -3.85 -8.45
CA LYS A 78 -6.20 -5.24 -8.53
C LYS A 78 -7.65 -5.39 -8.07
N SER A 79 -8.04 -4.73 -6.98
CA SER A 79 -9.41 -4.80 -6.46
C SER A 79 -10.45 -4.21 -7.42
N LEU A 80 -10.05 -3.21 -8.23
CA LEU A 80 -10.91 -2.57 -9.21
C LEU A 80 -10.99 -3.31 -10.55
N LYS A 81 -10.01 -4.16 -10.87
CA LYS A 81 -9.96 -4.89 -12.16
C LYS A 81 -11.25 -5.63 -12.53
N PRO A 82 -11.93 -6.35 -11.60
CA PRO A 82 -13.18 -7.02 -11.92
C PRO A 82 -14.28 -6.04 -12.38
N LEU A 83 -14.26 -4.81 -11.87
CA LEU A 83 -15.25 -3.76 -12.16
C LEU A 83 -14.90 -2.90 -13.38
N ALA A 84 -13.73 -3.08 -13.99
CA ALA A 84 -13.17 -2.16 -14.99
C ALA A 84 -14.05 -1.92 -16.23
N GLY A 85 -14.93 -2.87 -16.55
CA GLY A 85 -15.84 -2.76 -17.69
C GLY A 85 -17.12 -1.97 -17.43
N LEU A 86 -17.44 -1.63 -16.17
CA LEU A 86 -18.68 -0.93 -15.86
C LEU A 86 -18.66 0.50 -16.44
N PRO A 87 -19.71 0.91 -17.17
CA PRO A 87 -19.80 2.24 -17.77
C PRO A 87 -20.31 3.29 -16.78
N ILE A 88 -19.65 3.41 -15.62
CA ILE A 88 -19.97 4.38 -14.57
C ILE A 88 -18.68 4.86 -13.88
N ASP A 89 -18.68 6.11 -13.45
CA ASP A 89 -17.55 6.70 -12.74
C ASP A 89 -17.53 6.28 -11.26
N LEU A 90 -16.33 6.16 -10.68
CA LEU A 90 -16.11 5.60 -9.33
C LEU A 90 -16.85 6.37 -8.22
N GLU A 91 -16.86 7.69 -8.31
CA GLU A 91 -17.51 8.58 -7.35
C GLU A 91 -19.03 8.42 -7.31
N LEU A 92 -19.62 7.84 -8.36
CA LEU A 92 -21.06 7.57 -8.45
C LEU A 92 -21.43 6.20 -7.85
N LEU A 93 -20.47 5.41 -7.35
CA LEU A 93 -20.74 4.11 -6.77
C LEU A 93 -21.09 4.15 -5.27
N TYR A 94 -20.99 5.31 -4.61
CA TYR A 94 -21.16 5.44 -3.17
C TYR A 94 -21.70 6.81 -2.75
N GLY A 95 -22.07 6.94 -1.47
CA GLY A 95 -22.38 8.24 -0.84
C GLY A 95 -23.83 8.70 -0.94
N TYR A 96 -24.74 7.83 -1.39
CA TYR A 96 -26.16 8.15 -1.44
C TYR A 96 -26.85 7.98 -0.08
N GLU A 97 -27.74 8.92 0.24
CA GLU A 97 -28.60 8.83 1.45
C GLU A 97 -29.93 8.14 1.16
N SER A 98 -30.49 8.35 -0.04
CA SER A 98 -31.81 7.83 -0.45
C SER A 98 -31.74 6.59 -1.33
N LEU A 99 -30.55 6.19 -1.78
CA LEU A 99 -30.33 5.01 -2.61
C LEU A 99 -29.43 4.00 -1.90
N ALA A 100 -29.74 2.72 -2.04
CA ALA A 100 -28.82 1.63 -1.80
C ALA A 100 -28.06 1.32 -3.10
N ALA A 101 -26.74 1.21 -2.99
CA ALA A 101 -25.85 0.84 -4.09
C ALA A 101 -25.23 -0.53 -3.82
N PHE A 102 -25.40 -1.47 -4.74
CA PHE A 102 -24.80 -2.80 -4.68
C PHE A 102 -23.78 -2.90 -5.80
N VAL A 103 -22.50 -3.04 -5.44
CA VAL A 103 -21.40 -3.15 -6.42
C VAL A 103 -20.67 -4.45 -6.19
N GLY A 104 -20.52 -5.26 -7.23
CA GLY A 104 -19.98 -6.59 -7.07
C GLY A 104 -19.96 -7.40 -8.35
N ASN A 105 -19.87 -8.72 -8.20
CA ASN A 105 -19.96 -9.68 -9.29
C ASN A 105 -21.22 -10.54 -9.15
N VAL A 106 -21.73 -11.03 -10.28
CA VAL A 106 -22.86 -11.96 -10.36
C VAL A 106 -22.53 -13.15 -11.26
N ALA A 107 -23.15 -14.30 -10.98
CA ALA A 107 -22.99 -15.52 -11.78
C ALA A 107 -23.89 -15.52 -13.04
N SER A 108 -24.98 -14.76 -13.03
CA SER A 108 -25.94 -14.67 -14.12
C SER A 108 -26.57 -13.26 -14.21
N PRO A 109 -27.21 -12.89 -15.34
CA PRO A 109 -27.87 -11.59 -15.51
C PRO A 109 -28.96 -11.35 -14.45
N VAL A 110 -29.12 -10.10 -13.99
CA VAL A 110 -29.96 -9.74 -12.82
C VAL A 110 -31.05 -8.72 -13.12
N GLU A 111 -31.00 -8.06 -14.28
CA GLU A 111 -31.78 -6.87 -14.63
C GLU A 111 -33.29 -7.12 -14.50
N ALA A 112 -33.76 -8.29 -14.93
CA ALA A 112 -35.17 -8.65 -14.89
C ALA A 112 -35.70 -8.83 -13.46
N ASP A 113 -34.93 -9.48 -12.58
CA ASP A 113 -35.37 -9.77 -11.21
C ASP A 113 -35.18 -8.55 -10.29
N VAL A 114 -34.15 -7.73 -10.52
CA VAL A 114 -34.03 -6.40 -9.90
C VAL A 114 -35.24 -5.53 -10.28
N SER A 115 -35.66 -5.52 -11.55
CA SER A 115 -36.82 -4.73 -12.00
C SER A 115 -38.15 -5.20 -11.40
N LYS A 116 -38.29 -6.50 -11.08
CA LYS A 116 -39.44 -7.03 -10.35
C LYS A 116 -39.43 -6.60 -8.89
N ALA A 117 -38.26 -6.61 -8.25
CA ALA A 117 -38.09 -6.23 -6.84
C ALA A 117 -38.24 -4.71 -6.63
N SER A 118 -37.71 -3.91 -7.54
CA SER A 118 -37.81 -2.44 -7.52
C SER A 118 -38.07 -1.90 -8.92
N TYR A 119 -39.26 -1.32 -9.13
CA TYR A 119 -39.60 -0.67 -10.39
C TYR A 119 -38.68 0.53 -10.71
N VAL A 120 -38.27 1.28 -9.69
CA VAL A 120 -37.27 2.35 -9.81
C VAL A 120 -35.91 1.74 -9.52
N ASN A 121 -35.11 1.53 -10.55
CA ASN A 121 -33.76 1.01 -10.43
C ASN A 121 -32.88 1.54 -11.56
N GLU A 122 -31.57 1.53 -11.33
CA GLU A 122 -30.56 1.68 -12.36
C GLU A 122 -29.58 0.52 -12.23
N VAL A 123 -29.28 -0.16 -13.34
CA VAL A 123 -28.40 -1.34 -13.36
C VAL A 123 -27.35 -1.16 -14.45
N PHE A 124 -26.09 -1.20 -14.04
CA PHE A 124 -24.94 -1.24 -14.95
C PHE A 124 -24.31 -2.62 -14.88
N THR A 125 -24.08 -3.25 -16.03
CA THR A 125 -23.42 -4.54 -16.13
C THR A 125 -22.25 -4.50 -17.10
N ALA A 126 -21.25 -5.33 -16.83
CA ALA A 126 -20.14 -5.57 -17.74
C ALA A 126 -19.61 -6.98 -17.57
N SER A 127 -19.34 -7.67 -18.68
CA SER A 127 -18.69 -8.98 -18.66
C SER A 127 -17.28 -8.86 -19.21
N SER A 128 -16.28 -9.19 -18.40
CA SER A 128 -14.88 -9.16 -18.78
C SER A 128 -14.10 -10.23 -18.03
N GLY A 129 -13.23 -10.97 -18.73
CA GLY A 129 -12.29 -11.91 -18.10
C GLY A 129 -12.93 -13.05 -17.27
N GLY A 130 -14.19 -13.40 -17.54
CA GLY A 130 -14.92 -14.44 -16.81
C GLY A 130 -15.64 -13.96 -15.54
N SER A 131 -15.59 -12.67 -15.23
CA SER A 131 -16.42 -12.03 -14.19
C SER A 131 -17.53 -11.18 -14.83
N ASN A 132 -18.73 -11.25 -14.26
CA ASN A 132 -19.81 -10.32 -14.61
C ASN A 132 -19.93 -9.29 -13.49
N ALA A 133 -19.37 -8.11 -13.72
CA ALA A 133 -19.51 -6.99 -12.81
C ALA A 133 -20.91 -6.40 -12.91
N VAL A 134 -21.43 -5.95 -11.77
CA VAL A 134 -22.70 -5.24 -11.67
C VAL A 134 -22.59 -4.09 -10.68
N ALA A 135 -23.25 -2.97 -11.01
CA ALA A 135 -23.61 -1.92 -10.07
C ALA A 135 -25.12 -1.68 -10.14
N VAL A 136 -25.82 -1.88 -9.03
CA VAL A 136 -27.27 -1.71 -8.91
C VAL A 136 -27.59 -0.59 -7.94
N PHE A 137 -28.44 0.35 -8.37
CA PHE A 137 -28.91 1.46 -7.55
C PHE A 137 -30.43 1.38 -7.42
N VAL A 138 -30.91 1.37 -6.18
CA VAL A 138 -32.35 1.28 -5.86
C VAL A 138 -32.70 2.16 -4.66
N PRO A 139 -33.95 2.59 -4.51
CA PRO A 139 -34.41 3.24 -3.28
C PRO A 139 -34.07 2.40 -2.02
N VAL A 140 -33.67 3.07 -0.94
CA VAL A 140 -33.23 2.39 0.30
C VAL A 140 -34.29 1.48 0.93
N ASP A 141 -35.57 1.77 0.73
CA ASP A 141 -36.69 0.95 1.19
C ASP A 141 -36.85 -0.37 0.40
N LYS A 142 -36.20 -0.47 -0.77
CA LYS A 142 -36.14 -1.66 -1.64
C LYS A 142 -34.84 -2.46 -1.51
N ALA A 143 -33.90 -2.01 -0.68
CA ALA A 143 -32.60 -2.65 -0.52
C ALA A 143 -32.70 -4.13 -0.13
N GLY A 144 -33.62 -4.49 0.78
CA GLY A 144 -33.80 -5.88 1.22
C GLY A 144 -34.26 -6.81 0.10
N ASP A 145 -35.31 -6.41 -0.63
CA ASP A 145 -35.88 -7.19 -1.73
C ASP A 145 -34.85 -7.40 -2.86
N VAL A 146 -34.11 -6.34 -3.19
CA VAL A 146 -33.10 -6.35 -4.26
C VAL A 146 -31.87 -7.15 -3.84
N SER A 147 -31.44 -7.07 -2.58
CA SER A 147 -30.36 -7.89 -2.06
C SER A 147 -30.69 -9.38 -2.12
N ALA A 148 -31.92 -9.76 -1.79
CA ALA A 148 -32.39 -11.14 -1.91
C ALA A 148 -32.39 -11.61 -3.37
N ALA A 149 -32.90 -10.79 -4.30
CA ALA A 149 -32.85 -11.10 -5.72
C ALA A 149 -31.40 -11.29 -6.21
N LEU A 150 -30.50 -10.37 -5.89
CA LEU A 150 -29.08 -10.47 -6.24
C LEU A 150 -28.40 -11.73 -5.70
N ALA A 151 -28.75 -12.16 -4.49
CA ALA A 151 -28.22 -13.39 -3.89
C ALA A 151 -28.57 -14.66 -4.70
N GLU A 152 -29.76 -14.71 -5.31
CA GLU A 152 -30.17 -15.83 -6.19
C GLU A 152 -29.29 -15.93 -7.45
N HIS A 153 -28.67 -14.82 -7.86
CA HIS A 153 -27.72 -14.73 -8.96
C HIS A 153 -26.25 -14.83 -8.50
N GLY A 154 -26.00 -15.29 -7.28
CA GLY A 154 -24.65 -15.48 -6.75
C GLY A 154 -23.89 -14.16 -6.57
N PHE A 155 -24.59 -13.09 -6.20
CA PHE A 155 -23.95 -11.79 -5.95
C PHE A 155 -22.86 -11.88 -4.88
N SER A 156 -21.69 -11.35 -5.22
CA SER A 156 -20.57 -11.14 -4.30
C SER A 156 -20.20 -9.67 -4.31
N GLU A 157 -20.43 -9.01 -3.17
CA GLU A 157 -20.09 -7.60 -2.99
C GLU A 157 -18.57 -7.38 -3.11
N MET A 158 -18.19 -6.24 -3.69
CA MET A 158 -16.80 -5.78 -3.72
C MET A 158 -16.68 -4.39 -3.12
N SER A 159 -15.66 -4.23 -2.28
CA SER A 159 -15.31 -2.93 -1.73
C SER A 159 -14.72 -2.05 -2.83
N VAL A 160 -15.32 -0.88 -3.04
CA VAL A 160 -14.79 0.16 -3.94
C VAL A 160 -13.92 1.13 -3.13
N PRO A 161 -12.63 1.30 -3.46
CA PRO A 161 -11.77 2.31 -2.83
C PRO A 161 -12.35 3.72 -2.98
N ARG A 162 -12.46 4.45 -1.86
CA ARG A 162 -12.95 5.84 -1.85
C ARG A 162 -11.85 6.84 -2.22
N GLY A 163 -12.27 8.01 -2.70
CA GLY A 163 -11.36 9.12 -3.02
C GLY A 163 -10.71 9.04 -4.41
N LEU A 164 -11.05 8.01 -5.20
CA LEU A 164 -10.75 7.94 -6.63
C LEU A 164 -11.93 8.48 -7.44
N THR A 165 -11.65 9.04 -8.61
CA THR A 165 -12.63 9.71 -9.48
C THR A 165 -12.48 9.33 -10.94
N GLY A 166 -13.56 9.49 -11.71
CA GLY A 166 -13.64 9.18 -13.13
C GLY A 166 -13.83 7.70 -13.41
N SER A 167 -13.61 7.31 -14.67
CA SER A 167 -13.84 5.93 -15.11
C SER A 167 -12.97 4.93 -14.35
N ILE A 168 -13.53 3.77 -14.04
CA ILE A 168 -12.85 2.70 -13.28
C ILE A 168 -11.57 2.27 -14.00
N ALA A 169 -11.63 2.07 -15.33
CA ALA A 169 -10.47 1.74 -16.14
C ALA A 169 -9.39 2.84 -16.11
N GLY A 170 -9.80 4.12 -16.13
CA GLY A 170 -8.89 5.26 -15.99
C GLY A 170 -8.17 5.26 -14.65
N ALA A 171 -8.91 5.09 -13.56
CA ALA A 171 -8.34 5.03 -12.21
C ALA A 171 -7.35 3.87 -12.03
N ILE A 172 -7.64 2.69 -12.58
CA ILE A 172 -6.69 1.56 -12.60
C ILE A 172 -5.39 1.96 -13.31
N SER A 173 -5.51 2.57 -14.50
CA SER A 173 -4.35 3.01 -15.28
C SER A 173 -3.50 4.05 -14.51
N THR A 174 -4.14 4.99 -13.83
CA THR A 174 -3.46 5.97 -12.98
C THR A 174 -2.73 5.32 -11.81
N LEU A 175 -3.39 4.40 -11.08
CA LEU A 175 -2.78 3.67 -9.97
C LEU A 175 -1.56 2.85 -10.40
N GLU A 176 -1.67 2.13 -11.53
CA GLU A 176 -0.56 1.35 -12.08
C GLU A 176 0.59 2.24 -12.57
N SER A 177 0.27 3.40 -13.16
CA SER A 177 1.27 4.38 -13.61
C SER A 177 1.99 5.04 -12.42
N ASP A 178 1.26 5.39 -11.36
CA ASP A 178 1.84 5.92 -10.12
C ASP A 178 2.76 4.91 -9.45
N ALA A 179 2.33 3.64 -9.37
CA ALA A 179 3.14 2.57 -8.79
C ALA A 179 4.49 2.43 -9.55
N LYS A 180 4.45 2.46 -10.89
CA LYS A 180 5.68 2.44 -11.71
C LYS A 180 6.56 3.67 -11.50
N ARG A 181 5.97 4.86 -11.39
CA ARG A 181 6.73 6.09 -11.09
C ARG A 181 7.45 5.97 -9.74
N LEU A 182 6.74 5.49 -8.71
CA LEU A 182 7.31 5.26 -7.39
C LEU A 182 8.42 4.19 -7.42
N GLU A 183 8.29 3.14 -8.22
CA GLU A 183 9.39 2.17 -8.43
C GLU A 183 10.64 2.85 -9.00
N SER A 184 10.49 3.74 -9.99
CA SER A 184 11.62 4.51 -10.54
C SER A 184 12.22 5.50 -9.52
N GLU A 185 11.41 6.10 -8.63
CA GLU A 185 11.90 6.95 -7.54
C GLU A 185 12.65 6.15 -6.47
N LYS A 186 12.33 4.87 -6.30
CA LYS A 186 12.99 3.96 -5.34
C LYS A 186 14.40 3.57 -5.79
N GLU A 187 14.61 3.35 -7.09
CA GLU A 187 15.90 2.92 -7.65
C GLU A 187 17.12 3.75 -7.20
N PRO A 188 17.13 5.10 -7.29
CA PRO A 188 18.28 5.90 -6.86
C PRO A 188 18.52 5.82 -5.34
N LEU A 189 17.48 5.67 -4.53
CA LEU A 189 17.62 5.52 -3.08
C LEU A 189 18.26 4.16 -2.72
N GLN A 190 17.83 3.09 -3.40
CA GLN A 190 18.43 1.77 -3.24
C GLN A 190 19.89 1.76 -3.71
N LYS A 191 20.21 2.47 -4.81
CA LYS A 191 21.58 2.62 -5.26
C LYS A 191 22.42 3.36 -4.22
N LYS A 192 21.90 4.45 -3.65
CA LYS A 192 22.57 5.21 -2.58
C LYS A 192 22.95 4.32 -1.38
N LEU A 193 22.02 3.48 -0.90
CA LEU A 193 22.33 2.54 0.20
C LEU A 193 23.40 1.51 -0.19
N LYS A 194 23.38 0.99 -1.42
CA LYS A 194 24.42 0.08 -1.92
C LYS A 194 25.79 0.75 -2.01
N ASP A 195 25.83 2.00 -2.48
CA ASP A 195 27.08 2.77 -2.58
C ASP A 195 27.65 3.06 -1.18
N VAL A 196 26.79 3.40 -0.20
CA VAL A 196 27.19 3.58 1.21
C VAL A 196 27.72 2.26 1.79
N ARG A 197 27.01 1.15 1.59
CA ARG A 197 27.47 -0.17 2.03
C ARG A 197 28.89 -0.48 1.51
N ALA A 198 29.10 -0.33 0.20
CA ALA A 198 30.40 -0.62 -0.43
C ALA A 198 31.55 0.23 0.13
N GLN A 199 31.29 1.49 0.51
CA GLN A 199 32.29 2.36 1.14
C GLN A 199 32.66 1.95 2.57
N ASN A 200 31.78 1.21 3.25
CA ASN A 200 31.93 0.84 4.67
C ASN A 200 32.27 -0.64 4.88
N GLU A 201 32.14 -1.51 3.87
CA GLU A 201 32.58 -2.92 3.93
C GLU A 201 34.11 -3.09 3.86
N ASP A 202 34.82 -2.09 3.33
CA ASP A 202 36.29 -2.11 3.17
C ASP A 202 37.06 -1.45 4.36
N MET A 203 36.35 -1.03 5.43
CA MET A 203 36.94 -0.43 6.64
C MET A 203 37.12 -1.45 7.78
#